data_AF-A0A956K2N3-F1
#
_entry.id   AF-A0A956K2N3-F1
#
_cell.length_a   1.000
_cell.length_b   1.000
_cell.length_c   1.000
_cell.angle_alpha   90.00
_cell.angle_beta   90.00
_cell.angle_gamma   90.00
#
_symmetry.space_group_name_H-M   'P 1'
#
loop_
_entity.id
_entity.type
_entity.pdbx_description
1 polymer ?
#
loop_
_entity_poly.entity_id
_entity_poly.type
_entity_poly.pdbx_seq_one_letter_code
_entity_poly.pdbx_strand_id
1 'polypeptide(L)'
;MPPQDDDHPTGAHALGLDPHEDETSDLAAESDRKVFLSGGRTITVGAEAGDEILELRNPSGMLELRIRLTEDGPVLQVEGVKVAVKAAESVEVDCKRFEVRATESVTLASEGEVDVTSEKEMRIKATDDLHVLGKIIHLN
;
A
#
# COMPACT_ATOMS: atom_id res chain seq x y z
N MET A 1 -87.48 -25.49 -2.24
CA MET A 1 -87.03 -25.01 -3.57
C MET A 1 -86.48 -23.60 -3.34
N PRO A 2 -85.21 -23.32 -3.71
CA PRO A 2 -84.45 -22.10 -3.38
C PRO A 2 -84.76 -21.00 -4.44
N PRO A 3 -83.99 -19.90 -4.60
CA PRO A 3 -83.07 -19.14 -3.72
C PRO A 3 -83.52 -17.65 -3.63
N GLN A 4 -82.79 -16.78 -2.92
CA GLN A 4 -82.35 -15.49 -3.50
C GLN A 4 -81.39 -14.74 -2.58
N ASP A 5 -80.29 -14.33 -3.20
CA ASP A 5 -79.21 -13.48 -2.72
C ASP A 5 -79.71 -12.09 -2.32
N ASP A 6 -79.03 -11.46 -1.35
CA ASP A 6 -78.40 -10.15 -1.53
C ASP A 6 -77.75 -9.74 -0.21
N ASP A 7 -76.45 -9.99 -0.14
CA ASP A 7 -75.54 -9.56 0.91
C ASP A 7 -74.79 -8.32 0.42
N HIS A 8 -74.82 -7.24 1.22
CA HIS A 8 -73.78 -6.20 1.42
C HIS A 8 -74.38 -4.94 2.08
N PRO A 9 -73.60 -4.06 2.78
CA PRO A 9 -72.17 -4.11 3.12
C PRO A 9 -71.83 -3.68 4.58
N THR A 10 -70.50 -3.61 4.82
CA THR A 10 -69.77 -2.62 5.66
C THR A 10 -69.66 -2.82 7.17
N GLY A 11 -68.43 -3.15 7.60
CA GLY A 11 -67.95 -3.04 8.96
C GLY A 11 -66.47 -3.43 9.07
N ALA A 12 -65.61 -2.76 8.30
CA ALA A 12 -64.18 -2.99 8.26
C ALA A 12 -63.51 -2.63 9.60
N HIS A 13 -62.92 -3.64 10.26
CA HIS A 13 -61.94 -3.47 11.33
C HIS A 13 -60.74 -4.36 11.04
N ALA A 14 -59.62 -3.77 10.64
CA ALA A 14 -58.29 -4.12 11.12
C ALA A 14 -57.29 -3.12 10.52
N LEU A 15 -56.69 -2.31 11.39
CA LEU A 15 -55.54 -1.48 11.10
C LEU A 15 -54.36 -2.37 10.70
N GLY A 16 -53.91 -2.26 9.45
CA GLY A 16 -52.59 -2.69 9.01
C GLY A 16 -51.75 -1.47 8.71
N LEU A 17 -50.99 -1.01 9.71
CA LEU A 17 -49.81 -0.18 9.49
C LEU A 17 -48.68 -1.14 9.11
N ASP A 18 -48.04 -0.91 7.97
CA ASP A 18 -46.59 -0.68 7.85
C ASP A 18 -46.17 -0.65 6.37
N PRO A 19 -45.89 0.53 5.80
CA PRO A 19 -45.17 0.68 4.55
C PRO A 19 -43.67 0.69 4.88
N HIS A 20 -43.05 -0.49 4.86
CA HIS A 20 -41.60 -0.61 4.81
C HIS A 20 -41.24 -1.44 3.57
N GLU A 21 -41.40 -0.81 2.41
CA GLU A 21 -40.52 -1.11 1.28
C GLU A 21 -39.12 -0.70 1.75
N ASP A 22 -38.39 -1.68 2.28
CA ASP A 22 -36.95 -1.64 2.51
C ASP A 22 -36.26 -1.43 1.15
N GLU A 23 -36.29 -0.21 0.64
CA GLU A 23 -35.19 0.33 -0.16
C GLU A 23 -34.03 0.63 0.79
N THR A 24 -33.51 -0.41 1.44
CA THR A 24 -32.21 -0.36 2.09
C THR A 24 -31.16 -0.41 1.01
N SER A 25 -30.95 0.77 0.43
CA SER A 25 -29.63 1.39 0.34
C SER A 25 -28.53 0.41 -0.07
N ASP A 26 -28.28 0.35 -1.38
CA ASP A 26 -26.98 0.04 -1.98
C ASP A 26 -25.90 0.96 -1.36
N LEU A 27 -25.48 0.66 -0.12
CA LEU A 27 -24.23 1.14 0.43
C LEU A 27 -23.15 0.32 -0.24
N ALA A 28 -22.55 0.91 -1.26
CA ALA A 28 -21.39 0.42 -1.98
C ALA A 28 -20.43 -0.32 -1.04
N ALA A 29 -20.50 -1.65 -1.07
CA ALA A 29 -19.41 -2.47 -0.57
C ALA A 29 -18.23 -2.16 -1.50
N GLU A 30 -17.30 -1.32 -1.04
CA GLU A 30 -15.97 -1.16 -1.62
C GLU A 30 -15.37 -2.56 -1.74
N SER A 31 -15.57 -3.17 -2.91
CA SER A 31 -15.32 -4.59 -3.10
C SER A 31 -13.84 -4.74 -3.36
N ASP A 32 -13.11 -5.13 -2.31
CA ASP A 32 -11.72 -5.55 -2.40
C ASP A 32 -11.53 -6.49 -3.60
N ARG A 33 -10.78 -6.03 -4.59
CA ARG A 33 -10.47 -6.80 -5.78
C ARG A 33 -9.26 -7.68 -5.50
N LYS A 34 -9.49 -8.98 -5.46
CA LYS A 34 -8.46 -9.98 -5.19
C LYS A 34 -8.02 -10.71 -6.45
N VAL A 35 -6.71 -10.82 -6.66
CA VAL A 35 -6.08 -11.52 -7.79
C VAL A 35 -5.13 -12.59 -7.24
N PHE A 36 -5.36 -13.84 -7.61
CA PHE A 36 -4.50 -14.97 -7.25
C PHE A 36 -3.44 -15.18 -8.33
N LEU A 37 -2.18 -15.25 -7.92
CA LEU A 37 -1.04 -15.47 -8.81
C LEU A 37 -0.65 -16.96 -8.81
N SER A 38 -0.07 -17.43 -9.91
CA SER A 38 0.30 -18.84 -10.12
C SER A 38 1.27 -19.42 -9.08
N GLY A 39 2.00 -18.57 -8.34
CA GLY A 39 2.90 -18.96 -7.25
C GLY A 39 2.26 -19.00 -5.86
N GLY A 40 0.93 -18.96 -5.74
CA GLY A 40 0.22 -18.91 -4.45
C GLY A 40 0.22 -17.53 -3.77
N ARG A 41 0.81 -16.52 -4.43
CA ARG A 41 0.75 -15.13 -4.00
C ARG A 41 -0.62 -14.53 -4.30
N THR A 42 -0.97 -13.51 -3.55
CA THR A 42 -2.26 -12.83 -3.67
C THR A 42 -2.02 -11.32 -3.74
N ILE A 43 -2.65 -10.67 -4.72
CA ILE A 43 -2.77 -9.21 -4.75
C ILE A 43 -4.18 -8.84 -4.31
N THR A 44 -4.31 -7.89 -3.39
CA THR A 44 -5.60 -7.29 -3.00
C THR A 44 -5.53 -5.80 -3.28
N VAL A 45 -6.56 -5.26 -3.94
CA VAL A 45 -6.77 -3.82 -4.11
C VAL A 45 -8.05 -3.47 -3.37
N GLY A 46 -7.98 -2.52 -2.45
CA GLY A 46 -9.04 -2.22 -1.51
C GLY A 46 -9.01 -0.79 -1.00
N ALA A 47 -9.86 -0.50 -0.03
CA ALA A 47 -9.85 0.75 0.72
C ALA A 47 -9.71 0.45 2.22
N GLU A 48 -8.82 1.17 2.90
CA GLU A 48 -8.67 1.08 4.35
C GLU A 48 -8.63 2.50 4.93
N ALA A 49 -9.54 2.80 5.86
CA ALA A 49 -9.67 4.12 6.49
C ALA A 49 -9.80 5.29 5.48
N GLY A 50 -10.36 5.03 4.30
CA GLY A 50 -10.56 6.02 3.24
C GLY A 50 -9.40 6.16 2.24
N ASP A 51 -8.27 5.49 2.48
CA ASP A 51 -7.14 5.44 1.55
C ASP A 51 -7.25 4.20 0.65
N GLU A 52 -6.96 4.33 -0.65
CA GLU A 52 -6.86 3.18 -1.55
C GLU A 52 -5.55 2.43 -1.31
N ILE A 53 -5.61 1.10 -1.18
CA ILE A 53 -4.49 0.25 -0.79
C ILE A 53 -4.32 -0.91 -1.76
N LEU A 54 -3.07 -1.15 -2.16
CA LEU A 54 -2.66 -2.35 -2.87
C LEU A 54 -1.72 -3.18 -2.00
N GLU A 55 -2.09 -4.42 -1.72
CA GLU A 55 -1.29 -5.37 -0.94
C GLU A 55 -0.88 -6.57 -1.77
N LEU A 56 0.38 -6.98 -1.68
CA LEU A 56 0.88 -8.27 -2.15
C LEU A 56 1.19 -9.13 -0.93
N ARG A 57 0.61 -10.32 -0.86
CA ARG A 57 0.87 -11.31 0.18
C ARG A 57 1.46 -12.58 -0.41
N ASN A 58 2.42 -13.17 0.31
CA ASN A 58 3.01 -14.45 -0.04
C ASN A 58 2.03 -15.63 0.22
N PRO A 59 2.38 -16.87 -0.17
CA PRO A 59 1.54 -18.04 0.10
C PRO A 59 1.28 -18.33 1.59
N SER A 60 2.12 -17.83 2.51
CA SER A 60 1.90 -17.93 3.95
C SER A 60 1.02 -16.81 4.52
N GLY A 61 0.55 -15.89 3.68
CA GLY A 61 -0.27 -14.72 4.08
C GLY A 61 0.52 -13.51 4.59
N MET A 62 1.85 -13.60 4.63
CA MET A 62 2.73 -12.50 5.04
C MET A 62 2.74 -11.41 3.97
N LEU A 63 2.66 -10.14 4.39
CA LEU A 63 2.73 -8.99 3.51
C LEU A 63 4.14 -8.90 2.91
N GLU A 64 4.24 -8.82 1.58
CA GLU A 64 5.49 -8.60 0.86
C GLU A 64 5.61 -7.15 0.37
N LEU A 65 4.49 -6.55 -0.04
CA LEU A 65 4.43 -5.19 -0.56
C LEU A 65 3.10 -4.55 -0.18
N ARG A 66 3.13 -3.29 0.24
CA ARG A 66 1.95 -2.45 0.42
C ARG A 66 2.18 -1.09 -0.24
N ILE A 67 1.20 -0.66 -1.01
CA ILE A 67 1.10 0.70 -1.55
C ILE A 67 -0.13 1.31 -0.92
N ARG A 68 0.03 2.41 -0.18
CA ARG A 68 -1.09 3.18 0.37
C ARG A 68 -1.15 4.52 -0.33
N LEU A 69 -2.24 4.82 -1.02
CA LEU A 69 -2.46 6.10 -1.67
C LEU A 69 -3.02 7.07 -0.63
N THR A 70 -2.18 7.96 -0.10
CA THR A 70 -2.61 8.98 0.87
C THR A 70 -2.79 10.33 0.19
N GLU A 71 -3.39 11.29 0.90
CA GLU A 71 -3.51 12.68 0.43
C GLU A 71 -2.15 13.33 0.12
N ASP A 72 -1.09 12.95 0.85
CA ASP A 72 0.29 13.42 0.63
C ASP A 72 1.03 12.65 -0.49
N GLY A 73 0.41 11.61 -1.05
CA GLY A 73 0.94 10.78 -2.13
C GLY A 73 1.08 9.28 -1.77
N PRO A 74 1.56 8.45 -2.71
CA PRO A 74 1.72 7.02 -2.47
C PRO A 74 2.84 6.71 -1.47
N VAL A 75 2.52 5.92 -0.43
CA VAL A 75 3.49 5.37 0.51
C VAL A 75 3.75 3.91 0.16
N LEU A 76 5.00 3.59 -0.15
CA LEU A 76 5.46 2.23 -0.47
C LEU A 76 6.11 1.59 0.75
N GLN A 77 5.61 0.42 1.14
CA GLN A 77 6.21 -0.43 2.17
C GLN A 77 6.54 -1.78 1.56
N VAL A 78 7.82 -2.17 1.64
CA VAL A 78 8.31 -3.47 1.17
C VAL A 78 8.78 -4.26 2.38
N GLU A 79 8.23 -5.45 2.55
CA GLU A 79 8.66 -6.38 3.58
C GLU A 79 9.13 -7.66 2.90
N GLY A 80 10.38 -8.03 3.09
CA GLY A 80 10.89 -9.20 2.39
C GLY A 80 12.32 -9.53 2.74
N VAL A 81 12.72 -10.74 2.31
CA VAL A 81 14.07 -11.26 2.54
C VAL A 81 15.10 -10.49 1.70
N LYS A 82 14.71 -9.95 0.55
CA LYS A 82 15.61 -9.20 -0.35
C LYS A 82 14.83 -8.24 -1.25
N VAL A 83 15.33 -7.00 -1.35
CA VAL A 83 14.89 -6.01 -2.35
C VAL A 83 16.04 -5.78 -3.33
N ALA A 84 15.75 -5.75 -4.63
CA ALA A 84 16.73 -5.46 -5.67
C ALA A 84 16.13 -4.45 -6.66
N VAL A 85 16.79 -3.30 -6.78
CA VAL A 85 16.45 -2.28 -7.77
C VAL A 85 17.48 -2.38 -8.90
N LYS A 86 17.01 -2.54 -10.13
CA LYS A 86 17.84 -2.54 -11.34
C LYS A 86 17.26 -1.54 -12.33
N ALA A 87 18.08 -0.64 -12.82
CA ALA A 87 17.72 0.30 -13.87
C ALA A 87 18.70 0.15 -15.04
N ALA A 88 18.21 0.33 -16.27
CA ALA A 88 19.04 0.28 -17.47
C ALA A 88 19.80 1.58 -17.70
N GLU A 89 19.23 2.71 -17.27
CA GLU A 89 19.79 4.05 -17.50
C GLU A 89 20.16 4.72 -16.18
N SER A 90 19.18 5.07 -15.34
CA SER A 90 19.44 5.79 -14.09
C SER A 90 18.48 5.41 -12.96
N VAL A 91 18.91 5.70 -11.72
CA VAL A 91 18.06 5.75 -10.52
C VAL A 91 18.31 7.10 -9.87
N GLU A 92 17.28 7.93 -9.79
CA GLU A 92 17.33 9.25 -9.15
C GLU A 92 16.48 9.24 -7.88
N VAL A 93 16.99 9.87 -6.82
CA VAL A 93 16.30 9.99 -5.54
C VAL A 93 16.34 11.46 -5.12
N ASP A 94 15.23 12.16 -5.31
CA ASP A 94 15.02 13.52 -4.82
C ASP A 94 14.12 13.48 -3.59
N CYS A 95 14.65 13.86 -2.43
CA CYS A 95 13.90 13.87 -1.18
C CYS A 95 14.48 14.82 -0.15
N LYS A 96 13.64 15.22 0.82
CA LYS A 96 14.07 16.07 1.95
C LYS A 96 15.04 15.37 2.90
N ARG A 97 14.92 14.05 3.06
CA ARG A 97 15.75 13.23 3.94
C ARG A 97 15.90 11.83 3.36
N PHE A 98 17.15 11.43 3.14
CA PHE A 98 17.52 10.07 2.75
C PHE A 98 18.31 9.41 3.89
N GLU A 99 17.87 8.25 4.38
CA GLU A 99 18.54 7.50 5.44
C GLU A 99 18.70 6.04 5.02
N VAL A 100 19.94 5.54 5.10
CA VAL A 100 20.28 4.15 4.81
C VAL A 100 20.83 3.51 6.08
N ARG A 101 20.23 2.40 6.50
CA ARG A 101 20.65 1.65 7.69
C ARG A 101 20.80 0.18 7.32
N ALA A 102 21.99 -0.36 7.55
CA ALA A 102 22.29 -1.78 7.39
C ALA A 102 22.92 -2.32 8.66
N THR A 103 22.67 -3.59 8.95
CA THR A 103 23.19 -4.30 10.14
C THR A 103 24.53 -4.98 9.88
N GLU A 104 24.81 -5.36 8.63
CA GLU A 104 26.03 -6.08 8.25
C GLU A 104 26.98 -5.16 7.47
N SER A 105 26.56 -4.67 6.30
CA SER A 105 27.39 -3.78 5.49
C SER A 105 26.57 -2.92 4.52
N VAL A 106 27.17 -1.80 4.09
CA VAL A 106 26.73 -1.00 2.94
C VAL A 106 27.92 -0.91 1.99
N THR A 107 27.71 -1.23 0.70
CA THR A 107 28.74 -1.13 -0.34
C THR A 107 28.25 -0.20 -1.44
N LEU A 108 29.06 0.82 -1.76
CA LEU A 108 28.88 1.69 -2.92
C LEU A 108 30.04 1.43 -3.86
N ALA A 109 29.76 1.01 -5.09
CA ALA A 109 30.76 0.71 -6.09
C ALA A 109 30.31 1.28 -7.44
N SER A 110 31.26 1.85 -8.18
CA SER A 110 31.09 2.34 -9.54
C SER A 110 32.29 1.89 -10.36
N GLU A 111 32.07 1.52 -11.61
CA GLU A 111 33.16 1.30 -12.57
C GLU A 111 33.79 2.63 -13.03
N GLY A 112 33.04 3.73 -12.89
CA GLY A 112 33.47 5.08 -13.20
C GLY A 112 33.70 5.92 -11.94
N GLU A 113 33.34 7.20 -12.04
CA GLU A 113 33.45 8.15 -10.95
C GLU A 113 32.33 7.97 -9.91
N VAL A 114 32.65 8.31 -8.65
CA VAL A 114 31.68 8.53 -7.57
C VAL A 114 31.94 9.93 -7.04
N ASP A 115 30.99 10.84 -7.27
CA ASP A 115 31.00 12.18 -6.68
C ASP A 115 30.07 12.22 -5.46
N VAL A 116 30.60 12.68 -4.33
CA VAL A 116 29.84 12.90 -3.10
C VAL A 116 30.10 14.32 -2.64
N THR A 117 29.10 15.19 -2.82
CA THR A 117 29.20 16.61 -2.49
C THR A 117 28.22 16.97 -1.37
N SER A 118 28.64 17.86 -0.46
CA SER A 118 27.81 18.46 0.58
C SER A 118 28.04 19.97 0.61
N GLU A 119 26.98 20.76 0.65
CA GLU A 119 27.07 22.22 0.79
C GLU A 119 27.53 22.66 2.19
N LYS A 120 27.47 21.73 3.16
CA LYS A 120 27.84 21.96 4.56
C LYS A 120 28.91 20.95 4.97
N GLU A 121 28.80 20.43 6.18
CA GLU A 121 29.76 19.49 6.73
C GLU A 121 29.48 18.06 6.27
N MET A 122 30.53 17.33 5.90
CA MET A 122 30.51 15.88 5.76
C MET A 122 31.24 15.28 6.96
N ARG A 123 30.58 14.35 7.67
CA ARG A 123 31.19 13.61 8.79
C ARG A 123 31.25 12.13 8.47
N ILE A 124 32.43 11.55 8.56
CA ILE A 124 32.64 10.11 8.47
C ILE A 124 33.21 9.67 9.82
N LYS A 125 32.57 8.68 10.44
CA LYS A 125 32.99 8.12 11.73
C LYS A 125 33.15 6.61 11.60
N ALA A 126 34.35 6.13 11.88
CA ALA A 126 34.63 4.71 12.11
C ALA A 126 34.95 4.51 13.60
N THR A 127 34.50 3.39 14.16
CA THR A 127 34.85 3.02 15.55
C THR A 127 36.25 2.41 15.62
N ASP A 128 36.58 1.58 14.63
CA ASP A 128 37.89 0.95 14.50
C ASP A 128 38.75 1.80 13.56
N ASP A 129 38.88 1.39 12.29
CA ASP A 129 39.75 2.05 11.32
C ASP A 129 38.98 2.73 10.17
N LEU A 130 39.52 3.87 9.71
CA LEU A 130 39.14 4.50 8.44
C LEU A 130 40.31 4.41 7.47
N HIS A 131 40.14 3.64 6.39
CA HIS A 131 41.12 3.55 5.32
C HIS A 131 40.68 4.39 4.12
N VAL A 132 41.52 5.35 3.72
CA VAL A 132 41.34 6.13 2.50
C VAL A 132 42.53 5.85 1.59
N LEU A 133 42.26 5.25 0.44
CA LEU A 133 43.28 4.90 -0.54
C LEU A 133 43.04 5.70 -1.81
N GLY A 134 44.09 6.36 -2.29
CA GLY A 134 44.05 7.12 -3.52
C GLY A 134 45.46 7.45 -3.98
N LYS A 135 45.63 7.67 -5.28
CA LYS A 135 46.90 8.17 -5.81
C LYS A 135 47.26 9.54 -5.21
N ILE A 136 46.24 10.36 -4.95
CA ILE A 136 46.34 11.68 -4.37
C ILE A 136 45.19 11.84 -3.38
N ILE A 137 45.50 12.31 -2.16
CA ILE A 137 44.52 12.69 -1.14
C ILE A 137 44.88 14.12 -0.73
N HIS A 138 44.01 15.08 -1.05
CA HIS A 138 44.16 16.45 -0.59
C HIS A 138 43.43 16.61 0.74
N LEU A 139 44.18 16.97 1.78
CA LEU A 139 43.64 17.32 3.09
C LEU A 139 43.94 18.81 3.30
N ASN A 140 42.90 19.61 3.48
CA ASN A 140 43.00 21.03 3.78
C ASN A 140 42.59 21.30 5.22
#